data_AF-A0A969I6L9-F1
#
_entry.id   AF-A0A969I6L9-F1
#
_cell.length_a   1.000
_cell.length_b   1.000
_cell.length_c   1.000
_cell.angle_alpha   90.00
_cell.angle_beta   90.00
_cell.angle_gamma   90.00
#
_symmetry.space_group_name_H-M   'P 1'
#
loop_
_entity.id
_entity.type
_entity.pdbx_description
1 polymer ?
#
loop_
_entity_poly.entity_id
_entity_poly.type
_entity_poly.pdbx_seq_one_letter_code
_entity_poly.pdbx_strand_id
1 'polypeptide(L)'
;MELLASRLNARTSDTATQDPATLAPPPTIAEIRRIAREQQATLVQYSIVGAQLYIWVVQPDGWVKLRTTSLSAAVSEGTAAPADWTELVVATRRSLQVRRLRQADVQLRRAHQVLIDPIAELLPAEPTARVIFIPQGALFLMPFPALQDADGRVLVEKHALLTAPSIQVLALTHQQRQARRRRPKAAGEVLLVGNPAMPALPAPDGRVAQQLAALPGAELEAKTIGELLAVEPLLGTEATEAAIAARLGQARWIHLATHGLLDEIQHLGLAIPGRSPRPQPKL
;
A
#
# COMPACT_ATOMS: atom_id res chain seq x y z
N MET A 1 0.25 -13.05 1.99
CA MET A 1 1.55 -12.94 1.29
C MET A 1 1.69 -13.95 0.15
N GLU A 2 0.89 -15.00 0.09
CA GLU A 2 1.00 -16.09 -0.90
C GLU A 2 0.41 -15.75 -2.29
N LEU A 3 -0.64 -14.92 -2.34
CA LEU A 3 -1.37 -14.57 -3.58
C LEU A 3 -0.65 -13.60 -4.52
N LEU A 4 0.27 -12.76 -4.02
CA LEU A 4 1.03 -11.82 -4.84
C LEU A 4 2.27 -12.48 -5.46
N ALA A 5 2.87 -13.45 -4.77
CA ALA A 5 3.98 -14.24 -5.30
C ALA A 5 3.54 -15.19 -6.42
N SER A 6 2.36 -15.81 -6.30
CA SER A 6 1.85 -16.76 -7.30
C SER A 6 1.49 -16.10 -8.65
N ARG A 7 1.03 -14.84 -8.64
CA ARG A 7 0.65 -14.12 -9.88
C ARG A 7 1.82 -13.55 -10.67
N LEU A 8 3.00 -13.38 -10.06
CA LEU A 8 4.21 -12.90 -10.75
C LEU A 8 4.89 -14.02 -11.57
N ASN A 9 4.74 -15.29 -11.17
CA ASN A 9 5.31 -16.43 -11.89
C ASN A 9 4.48 -16.88 -13.11
N ALA A 10 3.20 -16.53 -13.18
CA ALA A 10 2.31 -17.00 -14.25
C ALA A 10 2.53 -16.33 -15.63
N ARG A 11 3.48 -15.39 -15.76
CA ARG A 11 3.80 -14.71 -17.03
C ARG A 11 5.03 -15.26 -17.75
N THR A 12 5.63 -16.32 -17.23
CA THR A 12 6.73 -17.02 -17.90
C THR A 12 6.40 -18.50 -18.02
N SER A 13 6.29 -18.94 -19.28
CA SER A 13 6.23 -20.32 -19.78
C SER A 13 4.92 -21.12 -19.65
N ASP A 14 4.48 -21.58 -20.83
CA ASP A 14 3.51 -22.63 -21.11
C ASP A 14 3.73 -23.91 -20.28
N THR A 15 2.61 -24.52 -19.90
CA THR A 15 2.38 -25.96 -19.67
C THR A 15 3.53 -26.76 -19.05
N ALA A 16 3.69 -26.67 -17.72
CA ALA A 16 4.26 -27.75 -16.93
C ALA A 16 3.76 -27.68 -15.47
N THR A 17 3.35 -28.84 -14.98
CA THR A 17 3.00 -29.26 -13.63
C THR A 17 3.43 -28.31 -12.50
N GLN A 18 2.46 -27.83 -11.70
CA GLN A 18 2.69 -26.96 -10.55
C GLN A 18 3.35 -27.74 -9.39
N ASP A 19 4.62 -27.43 -9.11
CA ASP A 19 5.27 -27.77 -7.83
C ASP A 19 5.06 -26.63 -6.81
N PRO A 20 4.61 -26.92 -5.57
CA PRO A 20 4.37 -25.91 -4.53
C PRO A 20 5.65 -25.36 -3.87
N ALA A 21 6.83 -25.47 -4.49
CA ALA A 21 8.11 -25.10 -3.90
C ALA A 21 9.03 -24.35 -4.89
N THR A 22 8.80 -23.06 -5.07
CA THR A 22 9.88 -22.13 -5.46
C THR A 22 9.59 -20.73 -4.95
N LEU A 23 9.43 -20.61 -3.63
CA LEU A 23 9.62 -19.31 -2.98
C LEU A 23 11.11 -18.97 -3.13
N ALA A 24 11.41 -17.82 -3.74
CA ALA A 24 12.78 -17.31 -3.79
C ALA A 24 13.37 -17.29 -2.38
N PRO A 25 14.66 -17.67 -2.21
CA PRO A 25 15.27 -17.70 -0.88
C PRO A 25 15.17 -16.32 -0.22
N PRO A 26 15.07 -16.26 1.12
CA PRO A 26 15.08 -14.99 1.83
C PRO A 26 16.38 -14.23 1.50
N PRO A 27 16.31 -12.90 1.29
CA PRO A 27 17.47 -12.12 0.91
C PRO A 27 18.49 -12.09 2.05
N THR A 28 19.75 -12.21 1.68
CA THR A 28 20.89 -12.05 2.58
C THR A 28 21.02 -10.59 3.03
N ILE A 29 21.73 -10.36 4.14
CA ILE A 29 22.05 -9.00 4.62
C ILE A 29 22.80 -8.20 3.54
N ALA A 30 23.67 -8.85 2.77
CA ALA A 30 24.40 -8.22 1.68
C ALA A 30 23.45 -7.72 0.57
N GLU A 31 22.45 -8.52 0.21
CA GLU A 31 21.41 -8.12 -0.75
C GLU A 31 20.54 -6.99 -0.20
N ILE A 32 20.14 -7.06 1.08
CA ILE A 32 19.35 -6.01 1.72
C ILE A 32 20.10 -4.65 1.68
N ARG A 33 21.39 -4.65 2.04
CA ARG A 33 22.25 -3.46 1.95
C ARG A 33 22.41 -2.95 0.51
N ARG A 34 22.54 -3.86 -0.46
CA ARG A 34 22.58 -3.50 -1.89
C ARG A 34 21.28 -2.84 -2.32
N ILE A 35 20.13 -3.37 -1.91
CA ILE A 35 18.82 -2.80 -2.24
C ILE A 35 18.67 -1.40 -1.63
N ALA A 36 19.05 -1.17 -0.38
CA ALA A 36 19.03 0.16 0.24
C ALA A 36 19.87 1.18 -0.54
N ARG A 37 21.10 0.79 -0.95
CA ARG A 37 21.99 1.59 -1.80
C ARG A 37 21.38 1.93 -3.15
N GLU A 38 20.89 0.92 -3.87
CA GLU A 38 20.27 1.10 -5.19
C GLU A 38 19.04 1.99 -5.13
N GLN A 39 18.26 1.87 -4.06
CA GLN A 39 17.12 2.73 -3.83
C GLN A 39 17.51 4.14 -3.40
N GLN A 40 18.75 4.36 -2.92
CA GLN A 40 19.17 5.59 -2.26
C GLN A 40 18.16 6.02 -1.19
N ALA A 41 17.80 5.07 -0.31
CA ALA A 41 16.75 5.25 0.68
C ALA A 41 17.07 4.50 1.98
N THR A 42 16.56 5.01 3.10
CA THR A 42 16.53 4.29 4.36
C THR A 42 15.36 3.30 4.33
N LEU A 43 15.64 2.01 4.48
CA LEU A 43 14.62 0.96 4.56
C LEU A 43 14.26 0.72 6.03
N VAL A 44 12.97 0.66 6.33
CA VAL A 44 12.46 0.36 7.67
C VAL A 44 11.58 -0.88 7.58
N GLN A 45 12.10 -2.03 8.00
CA GLN A 45 11.38 -3.30 7.98
C GLN A 45 10.83 -3.62 9.36
N TYR A 46 9.52 -3.83 9.44
CA TYR A 46 8.83 -4.24 10.65
C TYR A 46 8.63 -5.75 10.65
N SER A 47 8.87 -6.39 11.80
CA SER A 47 8.59 -7.82 12.00
C SER A 47 7.98 -8.05 13.37
N ILE A 48 6.81 -8.66 13.40
CA ILE A 48 6.02 -9.00 14.58
C ILE A 48 6.37 -10.43 14.99
N VAL A 49 6.84 -10.60 16.22
CA VAL A 49 7.09 -11.91 16.83
C VAL A 49 6.42 -11.93 18.21
N GLY A 50 5.29 -12.64 18.32
CA GLY A 50 4.42 -12.54 19.49
C GLY A 50 3.92 -11.10 19.68
N ALA A 51 4.11 -10.56 20.89
CA ALA A 51 3.74 -9.19 21.23
C ALA A 51 4.84 -8.14 20.93
N GLN A 52 6.02 -8.58 20.47
CA GLN A 52 7.15 -7.70 20.17
C GLN A 52 7.18 -7.32 18.70
N LEU A 53 7.64 -6.10 18.45
CA LEU A 53 7.91 -5.55 17.14
C LEU A 53 9.42 -5.30 17.01
N TYR A 54 10.00 -5.96 16.03
CA TYR A 54 11.38 -5.79 15.59
C TYR A 54 11.39 -4.80 14.44
N ILE A 55 12.22 -3.76 14.54
CA ILE A 55 12.33 -2.69 13.56
C ILE A 55 13.76 -2.65 13.06
N TRP A 56 13.96 -3.12 11.83
CA TRP A 56 15.25 -3.10 11.15
C TRP A 56 15.35 -1.82 10.33
N VAL A 57 16.33 -0.99 10.64
CA VAL A 57 16.63 0.23 9.88
C VAL A 57 17.91 -0.01 9.08
N VAL A 58 17.80 0.06 7.76
CA VAL A 58 18.91 -0.15 6.82
C VAL A 58 19.13 1.13 6.05
N GLN A 59 20.24 1.80 6.34
CA GLN A 59 20.61 3.07 5.73
C GLN A 59 21.24 2.84 4.35
N PRO A 60 21.18 3.83 3.45
CA PRO A 60 21.74 3.72 2.11
C PRO A 60 23.28 3.62 2.10
N ASP A 61 23.96 3.92 3.20
CA ASP A 61 25.40 3.71 3.36
C ASP A 61 25.76 2.26 3.76
N GLY A 62 24.75 1.43 4.05
CA GLY A 62 24.90 0.02 4.42
C GLY A 62 24.85 -0.26 5.92
N TRP A 63 24.69 0.76 6.78
CA TRP A 63 24.48 0.54 8.21
C TRP A 63 23.13 -0.14 8.46
N VAL A 64 23.13 -1.11 9.38
CA VAL A 64 21.94 -1.86 9.79
C VAL A 64 21.83 -1.75 11.30
N LYS A 65 20.69 -1.27 11.78
CA LYS A 65 20.38 -1.20 13.21
C LYS A 65 19.05 -1.89 13.49
N LEU A 66 19.02 -2.62 14.60
CA LEU A 66 17.81 -3.26 15.11
C LEU A 66 17.31 -2.45 16.31
N ARG A 67 15.99 -2.23 16.34
CA ARG A 67 15.25 -1.72 17.48
C ARG A 67 14.13 -2.70 17.80
N THR A 68 13.71 -2.70 19.04
CA THR A 68 12.61 -3.55 19.51
C THR A 68 11.66 -2.71 20.33
N THR A 69 10.37 -2.93 20.15
CA THR A 69 9.31 -2.26 20.91
C THR A 69 8.15 -3.23 21.15
N SER A 70 7.18 -2.81 21.94
CA SER A 70 5.95 -3.56 22.23
C SER A 70 4.78 -2.59 22.30
N LEU A 71 3.56 -3.12 22.16
CA LEU A 71 2.34 -2.31 22.30
C LEU A 71 2.20 -1.67 23.69
N SER A 72 2.82 -2.25 24.71
CA SER A 72 2.87 -1.67 26.06
C SER A 72 3.73 -0.40 26.14
N ALA A 73 4.53 -0.09 25.13
CA ALA A 73 5.23 1.21 25.04
C ALA A 73 4.27 2.35 24.63
N ALA A 74 3.08 2.02 24.09
CA ALA A 74 2.11 2.96 23.53
C ALA A 74 1.21 3.66 24.57
N VAL A 75 1.65 3.79 25.82
CA VAL A 75 0.78 4.27 26.90
C VAL A 75 0.78 5.80 26.90
N SER A 76 -0.22 6.38 26.23
CA SER A 76 -0.60 7.78 26.43
C SER A 76 -1.53 7.89 27.64
N GLU A 77 -1.37 8.95 28.44
CA GLU A 77 -2.21 9.22 29.62
C GLU A 77 -3.71 9.03 29.32
N GLY A 78 -4.37 8.17 30.11
CA GLY A 78 -5.82 7.97 30.03
C GLY A 78 -6.34 7.02 28.94
N THR A 79 -5.48 6.31 28.18
CA THR A 79 -5.94 5.31 27.19
C THR A 79 -5.28 3.94 27.35
N ALA A 80 -6.10 2.87 27.44
CA ALA A 80 -5.61 1.50 27.53
C ALA A 80 -4.79 1.11 26.29
N ALA A 81 -3.72 0.30 26.47
CA ALA A 81 -2.92 -0.26 25.37
C ALA A 81 -3.81 -1.02 24.36
N PRO A 82 -3.53 -0.98 23.04
CA PRO A 82 -4.20 -1.86 22.09
C PRO A 82 -3.88 -3.32 22.44
N ALA A 83 -4.85 -4.21 22.28
CA ALA A 83 -4.67 -5.63 22.55
C ALA A 83 -3.68 -6.28 21.57
N ASP A 84 -3.67 -5.83 20.31
CA ASP A 84 -2.72 -6.28 19.30
C ASP A 84 -2.41 -5.19 18.24
N TRP A 85 -1.52 -5.52 17.29
CA TRP A 85 -1.10 -4.62 16.21
C TRP A 85 -2.23 -4.32 15.22
N THR A 86 -3.18 -5.24 15.08
CA THR A 86 -4.34 -5.10 14.21
C THR A 86 -5.27 -4.04 14.78
N GLU A 87 -5.55 -4.08 16.08
CA GLU A 87 -6.36 -3.09 16.78
C GLU A 87 -5.74 -1.69 16.68
N LEU A 88 -4.42 -1.56 16.86
CA LEU A 88 -3.71 -0.28 16.68
C LEU A 88 -3.97 0.31 15.28
N VAL A 89 -3.83 -0.51 14.23
CA VAL A 89 -4.09 -0.09 12.83
C VAL A 89 -5.56 0.30 12.64
N VAL A 90 -6.50 -0.51 13.13
CA VAL A 90 -7.95 -0.23 13.04
C VAL A 90 -8.29 1.09 13.71
N ALA A 91 -7.84 1.28 14.95
CA ALA A 91 -8.11 2.48 15.73
C ALA A 91 -7.56 3.73 15.02
N THR A 92 -6.32 3.65 14.55
CA THR A 92 -5.67 4.73 13.80
C THR A 92 -6.44 5.06 12.52
N ARG A 93 -6.79 4.07 11.70
CA ARG A 93 -7.53 4.29 10.44
C ARG A 93 -8.95 4.82 10.68
N ARG A 94 -9.66 4.32 11.69
CA ARG A 94 -11.01 4.81 12.03
C ARG A 94 -10.96 6.27 12.49
N SER A 95 -9.89 6.66 13.18
CA SER A 95 -9.73 8.04 13.66
C SER A 95 -9.60 9.07 12.53
N LEU A 96 -9.08 8.65 11.37
CA LEU A 96 -8.97 9.48 10.15
C LEU A 96 -10.28 9.62 9.36
N GLN A 97 -11.35 8.91 9.73
CA GLN A 97 -12.63 9.04 9.05
C GLN A 97 -13.28 10.39 9.41
N VAL A 98 -13.84 11.05 8.38
CA VAL A 98 -14.09 12.50 8.19
C VAL A 98 -14.94 13.24 9.26
N ARG A 99 -15.25 12.64 10.42
CA ARG A 99 -16.10 13.29 11.45
C ARG A 99 -15.46 13.49 12.82
N ARG A 100 -14.15 13.24 13.02
CA ARG A 100 -13.53 13.35 14.36
C ARG A 100 -12.06 13.82 14.38
N LEU A 101 -11.75 14.99 13.82
CA LEU A 101 -10.38 15.53 13.74
C LEU A 101 -9.65 15.56 15.11
N ARG A 102 -10.32 15.91 16.22
CA ARG A 102 -9.67 15.94 17.55
C ARG A 102 -9.35 14.56 18.15
N GLN A 103 -10.06 13.49 17.77
CA GLN A 103 -9.75 12.11 18.22
C GLN A 103 -8.69 11.45 17.33
N ALA A 104 -8.48 11.96 16.10
CA ALA A 104 -7.44 11.51 15.19
C ALA A 104 -6.05 11.68 15.82
N ASP A 105 -5.81 12.85 16.41
CA ASP A 105 -4.50 13.23 16.93
C ASP A 105 -3.96 12.28 18.00
N VAL A 106 -4.81 11.77 18.90
CA VAL A 106 -4.37 10.82 19.96
C VAL A 106 -3.93 9.48 19.35
N GLN A 107 -4.70 8.93 18.42
CA GLN A 107 -4.36 7.63 17.82
C GLN A 107 -3.15 7.74 16.89
N LEU A 108 -3.03 8.84 16.15
CA LEU A 108 -1.87 9.11 15.29
C LEU A 108 -0.58 9.29 16.10
N ARG A 109 -0.63 10.05 17.21
CA ARG A 109 0.51 10.17 18.13
C ARG A 109 0.87 8.85 18.79
N ARG A 110 -0.13 8.08 19.22
CA ARG A 110 0.11 6.77 19.81
C ARG A 110 0.81 5.82 18.83
N ALA A 111 0.34 5.76 17.58
CA ALA A 111 0.97 4.94 16.57
C ALA A 111 2.39 5.43 16.24
N HIS A 112 2.63 6.75 16.21
CA HIS A 112 3.97 7.33 16.08
C HIS A 112 4.91 6.91 17.22
N GLN A 113 4.45 6.98 18.47
CA GLN A 113 5.23 6.61 19.66
C GLN A 113 5.76 5.17 19.60
N VAL A 114 4.96 4.26 19.05
CA VAL A 114 5.37 2.85 18.97
C VAL A 114 6.21 2.59 17.73
N LEU A 115 5.84 3.16 16.59
CA LEU A 115 6.40 2.76 15.31
C LEU A 115 7.60 3.62 14.88
N ILE A 116 7.61 4.90 15.26
CA ILE A 116 8.57 5.89 14.76
C ILE A 116 9.53 6.36 15.86
N ASP A 117 9.06 6.69 17.06
CA ASP A 117 9.95 7.19 18.13
C ASP A 117 11.15 6.27 18.40
N PRO A 118 11.02 4.92 18.41
CA PRO A 118 12.17 4.04 18.65
C PRO A 118 13.26 4.07 17.57
N ILE A 119 12.96 4.66 16.41
CA ILE A 119 13.86 4.75 15.26
C ILE A 119 14.09 6.19 14.78
N ALA A 120 13.53 7.19 15.45
CA ALA A 120 13.49 8.57 14.95
C ALA A 120 14.91 9.12 14.71
N GLU A 121 15.87 8.74 15.55
CA GLU A 121 17.28 9.11 15.44
C GLU A 121 18.02 8.42 14.29
N LEU A 122 17.39 7.41 13.68
CA LEU A 122 17.94 6.63 12.56
C LEU A 122 17.38 7.07 11.21
N LEU A 123 16.29 7.85 11.23
CA LEU A 123 15.68 8.41 10.03
C LEU A 123 16.51 9.60 9.51
N PRO A 124 16.50 9.85 8.18
CA PRO A 124 17.30 10.92 7.60
C PRO A 124 16.76 12.29 8.02
N ALA A 125 17.65 13.23 8.36
CA ALA A 125 17.28 14.60 8.68
C ALA A 125 16.82 15.40 7.45
N GLU A 126 17.30 15.03 6.26
CA GLU A 126 16.95 15.68 4.98
C GLU A 126 15.52 15.33 4.55
N PRO A 127 14.60 16.29 4.38
CA PRO A 127 13.19 15.99 4.08
C PRO A 127 12.96 15.30 2.74
N THR A 128 13.87 15.52 1.79
CA THR A 128 13.82 14.90 0.45
C THR A 128 14.41 13.49 0.42
N ALA A 129 15.11 13.07 1.48
CA ALA A 129 15.64 11.72 1.57
C ALA A 129 14.50 10.72 1.77
N ARG A 130 14.58 9.60 1.05
CA ARG A 130 13.50 8.62 1.00
C ARG A 130 13.57 7.67 2.19
N VAL A 131 12.42 7.45 2.80
CA VAL A 131 12.19 6.38 3.79
C VAL A 131 11.19 5.40 3.20
N ILE A 132 11.57 4.13 3.11
CA ILE A 132 10.73 3.07 2.56
C ILE A 132 10.34 2.11 3.68
N PHE A 133 9.07 2.12 4.07
CA PHE A 133 8.53 1.17 5.03
C PHE A 133 8.25 -0.17 4.37
N ILE A 134 8.61 -1.26 5.06
CA ILE A 134 8.33 -2.64 4.70
C ILE A 134 7.58 -3.29 5.87
N PRO A 135 6.26 -3.06 5.98
CA PRO A 135 5.48 -3.50 7.13
C PRO A 135 5.07 -4.98 7.05
N GLN A 136 4.92 -5.64 8.20
CA GLN A 136 4.33 -6.98 8.27
C GLN A 136 2.84 -6.93 8.66
N GLY A 137 2.03 -7.75 7.99
CA GLY A 137 0.63 -7.98 8.36
C GLY A 137 -0.21 -6.69 8.33
N ALA A 138 -1.01 -6.46 9.37
CA ALA A 138 -1.91 -5.31 9.45
C ALA A 138 -1.19 -3.96 9.36
N LEU A 139 0.09 -3.89 9.75
CA LEU A 139 0.90 -2.66 9.65
C LEU A 139 1.03 -2.16 8.20
N PHE A 140 0.80 -3.00 7.20
CA PHE A 140 0.78 -2.56 5.80
C PHE A 140 -0.30 -1.50 5.52
N LEU A 141 -1.38 -1.52 6.31
CA LEU A 141 -2.48 -0.57 6.22
C LEU A 141 -2.33 0.63 7.16
N MET A 142 -1.20 0.73 7.88
CA MET A 142 -0.91 1.87 8.74
C MET A 142 -0.70 3.12 7.86
N PRO A 143 -1.40 4.24 8.16
CA PRO A 143 -1.20 5.50 7.45
C PRO A 143 0.07 6.19 7.97
N PHE A 144 1.25 5.59 7.74
CA PHE A 144 2.55 6.16 8.13
C PHE A 144 2.68 7.66 7.79
N PRO A 145 2.26 8.14 6.61
CA PRO A 145 2.33 9.56 6.29
C PRO A 145 1.57 10.48 7.23
N ALA A 146 0.49 10.00 7.87
CA ALA A 146 -0.36 10.79 8.75
C ALA A 146 0.06 10.74 10.23
N LEU A 147 1.02 9.88 10.60
CA LEU A 147 1.47 9.76 11.99
C LEU A 147 2.04 11.11 12.49
N GLN A 148 1.75 11.44 13.74
CA GLN A 148 2.12 12.73 14.34
C GLN A 148 3.11 12.51 15.47
N ASP A 149 4.15 13.33 15.57
CA ASP A 149 5.03 13.33 16.73
C ASP A 149 4.39 13.99 17.97
N ALA A 150 5.14 14.10 19.06
CA ALA A 150 4.70 14.76 20.29
C ALA A 150 4.34 16.25 20.08
N ASP A 151 4.97 16.92 19.12
CA ASP A 151 4.72 18.33 18.77
C ASP A 151 3.54 18.49 17.78
N GLY A 152 2.91 17.39 17.35
CA GLY A 152 1.81 17.37 16.39
C GLY A 152 2.24 17.49 14.93
N ARG A 153 3.54 17.42 14.62
CA ARG A 153 4.05 17.48 13.25
C ARG A 153 3.84 16.16 12.54
N VAL A 154 3.38 16.22 11.29
CA VAL A 154 2.99 15.05 10.53
C VAL A 154 4.19 14.44 9.81
N LEU A 155 4.32 13.10 9.80
CA LEU A 155 5.52 12.42 9.32
C LEU A 155 5.83 12.71 7.83
N VAL A 156 4.81 12.89 6.99
CA VAL A 156 4.99 13.24 5.57
C VAL A 156 5.64 14.62 5.36
N GLU A 157 5.56 15.51 6.35
CA GLU A 157 6.19 16.82 6.30
C GLU A 157 7.71 16.72 6.56
N LYS A 158 8.16 15.62 7.18
CA LYS A 158 9.55 15.41 7.58
C LYS A 158 10.35 14.55 6.60
N HIS A 159 9.70 13.67 5.84
CA HIS A 159 10.40 12.68 5.02
C HIS A 159 9.63 12.34 3.73
N ALA A 160 10.35 11.97 2.68
CA ALA A 160 9.76 11.40 1.48
C ALA A 160 9.43 9.91 1.68
N LEU A 161 8.15 9.60 1.99
CA LEU A 161 7.73 8.27 2.41
C LEU A 161 7.25 7.39 1.25
N LEU A 162 7.67 6.12 1.26
CA LEU A 162 7.13 5.06 0.41
C LEU A 162 6.84 3.81 1.25
N THR A 163 6.01 2.93 0.70
CA THR A 163 5.72 1.62 1.30
C THR A 163 5.96 0.53 0.26
N ALA A 164 6.60 -0.57 0.66
CA ALA A 164 6.73 -1.77 -0.15
C ALA A 164 6.22 -2.99 0.65
N PRO A 165 5.55 -3.96 0.00
CA PRO A 165 5.04 -5.14 0.69
C PRO A 165 6.13 -6.12 1.11
N SER A 166 7.28 -6.09 0.44
CA SER A 166 8.48 -6.84 0.81
C SER A 166 9.72 -6.22 0.16
N ILE A 167 10.91 -6.55 0.69
CA ILE A 167 12.16 -6.07 0.12
C ILE A 167 12.46 -6.71 -1.25
N GLN A 168 12.03 -7.96 -1.49
CA GLN A 168 12.18 -8.61 -2.79
C GLN A 168 11.30 -7.94 -3.85
N VAL A 169 10.06 -7.54 -3.51
CA VAL A 169 9.19 -6.79 -4.43
C VAL A 169 9.80 -5.42 -4.73
N LEU A 170 10.38 -4.75 -3.73
CA LEU A 170 11.10 -3.49 -3.92
C LEU A 170 12.27 -3.65 -4.90
N ALA A 171 13.05 -4.72 -4.77
CA ALA A 171 14.16 -5.04 -5.69
C ALA A 171 13.66 -5.34 -7.11
N LEU A 172 12.64 -6.19 -7.24
CA LEU A 172 12.06 -6.60 -8.52
C LEU A 172 11.49 -5.40 -9.28
N THR A 173 10.72 -4.55 -8.61
CA THR A 173 10.13 -3.34 -9.22
C THR A 173 11.20 -2.33 -9.64
N HIS A 174 12.30 -2.21 -8.89
CA HIS A 174 13.46 -1.41 -9.29
C HIS A 174 14.11 -1.94 -10.57
N GLN A 175 14.38 -3.24 -10.64
CA GLN A 175 14.94 -3.88 -11.83
C GLN A 175 14.04 -3.69 -13.05
N GLN A 176 12.73 -3.90 -12.91
CA GLN A 176 11.76 -3.67 -13.99
C GLN A 176 11.75 -2.21 -14.43
N ARG A 177 11.81 -1.26 -13.50
CA ARG A 177 11.90 0.17 -13.81
C ARG A 177 13.17 0.51 -14.59
N GLN A 178 14.32 -0.04 -14.18
CA GLN A 178 15.57 0.16 -14.91
C GLN A 178 15.51 -0.43 -16.33
N ALA A 179 14.97 -1.63 -16.48
CA ALA A 179 14.78 -2.26 -17.80
C ALA A 179 13.84 -1.43 -18.70
N ARG A 180 12.73 -0.91 -18.15
CA ARG A 180 11.80 -0.04 -18.88
C ARG A 180 12.42 1.30 -19.27
N ARG A 181 13.25 1.91 -18.40
CA ARG A 181 13.96 3.17 -18.70
C ARG A 181 14.90 3.06 -19.90
N ARG A 182 15.41 1.87 -20.20
CA ARG A 182 16.30 1.60 -21.34
C ARG A 182 15.55 1.41 -22.66
N ARG A 183 14.22 1.29 -22.64
CA ARG A 183 13.41 1.15 -23.87
C ARG A 183 13.18 2.52 -24.52
N PRO A 184 13.18 2.61 -25.86
CA PRO A 184 12.76 3.83 -26.56
C PRO A 184 11.33 4.22 -26.16
N LYS A 185 11.06 5.53 -26.14
CA LYS A 185 9.69 6.04 -25.96
C LYS A 185 8.83 5.56 -27.14
N ALA A 186 7.68 4.97 -26.87
CA ALA A 186 6.72 4.53 -27.88
C ALA A 186 5.42 5.33 -27.79
N ALA A 187 4.62 5.34 -28.87
CA ALA A 187 3.25 5.83 -28.80
C ALA A 187 2.41 4.95 -27.84
N GLY A 188 1.49 5.54 -27.08
CA GLY A 188 0.68 4.80 -26.09
C GLY A 188 1.30 4.66 -24.69
N GLU A 189 2.24 5.54 -24.30
CA GLU A 189 2.81 5.53 -22.94
C GLU A 189 1.79 5.84 -21.84
N VAL A 190 0.66 6.48 -22.16
CA VAL A 190 -0.34 6.91 -21.17
C VAL A 190 -1.68 6.25 -21.47
N LEU A 191 -2.27 5.63 -20.45
CA LEU A 191 -3.64 5.13 -20.47
C LEU A 191 -4.47 5.97 -19.49
N LEU A 192 -5.47 6.68 -20.00
CA LEU A 192 -6.42 7.45 -19.20
C LEU A 192 -7.78 6.77 -19.22
N VAL A 193 -8.38 6.58 -18.05
CA VAL A 193 -9.72 6.01 -17.89
C VAL A 193 -10.51 6.90 -16.95
N GLY A 194 -11.72 7.30 -17.34
CA GLY A 194 -12.59 8.15 -16.54
C GLY A 194 -14.03 7.68 -16.56
N ASN A 195 -14.66 7.62 -15.38
CA ASN A 195 -16.10 7.33 -15.23
C ASN A 195 -16.58 6.15 -16.10
N PRO A 196 -15.96 4.94 -15.98
CA PRO A 196 -16.45 3.78 -16.71
C PRO A 196 -17.89 3.44 -16.32
N ALA A 197 -18.64 2.88 -17.26
CA ALA A 197 -19.95 2.32 -16.97
C ALA A 197 -19.78 1.09 -16.07
N MET A 198 -20.02 1.27 -14.77
CA MET A 198 -19.84 0.19 -13.79
C MET A 198 -20.89 -0.91 -13.97
N PRO A 199 -20.54 -2.19 -13.78
CA PRO A 199 -21.53 -3.26 -13.73
C PRO A 199 -22.44 -3.12 -12.49
N ALA A 200 -23.59 -3.79 -12.51
CA ALA A 200 -24.41 -3.94 -11.32
C ALA A 200 -23.70 -4.86 -10.31
N LEU A 201 -23.56 -4.38 -9.07
CA LEU A 201 -22.90 -5.14 -7.99
C LEU A 201 -23.94 -5.68 -7.03
N PRO A 202 -23.75 -6.91 -6.49
CA PRO A 202 -24.64 -7.45 -5.47
C PRO A 202 -24.78 -6.50 -4.28
N ALA A 203 -26.01 -6.17 -3.89
CA ALA A 203 -26.21 -5.29 -2.75
C ALA A 203 -25.64 -5.94 -1.47
N PRO A 204 -25.08 -5.14 -0.54
CA PRO A 204 -24.47 -5.66 0.68
C PRO A 204 -25.39 -6.54 1.53
N ASP A 205 -26.70 -6.28 1.47
CA ASP A 205 -27.80 -6.90 2.19
C ASP A 205 -28.44 -8.11 1.45
N GLY A 206 -27.86 -8.54 0.33
CA GLY A 206 -28.36 -9.68 -0.44
C GLY A 206 -29.56 -9.38 -1.34
N ARG A 207 -29.91 -8.10 -1.52
CA ARG A 207 -30.94 -7.67 -2.49
C ARG A 207 -30.43 -7.63 -3.94
N VAL A 208 -31.30 -7.16 -4.84
CA VAL A 208 -31.06 -6.91 -6.26
C VAL A 208 -29.73 -6.18 -6.48
N ALA A 209 -28.95 -6.63 -7.46
CA ALA A 209 -27.71 -5.98 -7.84
C ALA A 209 -27.96 -4.52 -8.24
N GLN A 210 -27.19 -3.59 -7.67
CA GLN A 210 -27.32 -2.16 -7.94
C GLN A 210 -26.11 -1.68 -8.72
N GLN A 211 -26.38 -0.92 -9.78
CA GLN A 211 -25.34 -0.22 -10.50
C GLN A 211 -24.85 0.95 -9.66
N LEU A 212 -23.53 1.11 -9.59
CA LEU A 212 -22.94 2.27 -8.93
C LEU A 212 -23.29 3.54 -9.72
N ALA A 213 -23.59 4.61 -8.99
CA ALA A 213 -23.91 5.90 -9.60
C ALA A 213 -22.74 6.39 -10.46
N ALA A 214 -23.05 7.06 -11.57
CA ALA A 214 -22.03 7.72 -12.39
C ALA A 214 -21.25 8.74 -11.55
N LEU A 215 -19.97 8.96 -11.91
CA LEU A 215 -19.08 9.93 -11.29
C LEU A 215 -18.69 11.01 -12.34
N PRO A 216 -19.55 12.02 -12.60
CA PRO A 216 -19.24 13.06 -13.59
C PRO A 216 -17.92 13.78 -13.33
N GLY A 217 -17.52 13.93 -12.06
CA GLY A 217 -16.22 14.51 -11.70
C GLY A 217 -15.03 13.67 -12.17
N ALA A 218 -15.15 12.34 -12.15
CA ALA A 218 -14.10 11.44 -12.64
C ALA A 218 -13.99 11.48 -14.18
N GLU A 219 -15.10 11.71 -14.87
CA GLU A 219 -15.11 11.95 -16.32
C GLU A 219 -14.39 13.27 -16.66
N LEU A 220 -14.74 14.33 -15.93
CA LEU A 220 -14.11 15.64 -16.08
C LEU A 220 -12.61 15.58 -15.81
N GLU A 221 -12.18 14.87 -14.76
CA GLU A 221 -10.76 14.66 -14.44
C GLU A 221 -10.01 13.99 -15.60
N ALA A 222 -10.54 12.88 -16.12
CA ALA A 222 -9.90 12.17 -17.22
C ALA A 222 -9.84 12.99 -18.52
N LYS A 223 -10.90 13.76 -18.85
CA LYS A 223 -10.90 14.69 -19.99
C LYS A 223 -9.86 15.79 -19.83
N THR A 224 -9.81 16.41 -18.64
CA THR A 224 -8.85 17.50 -18.35
C THR A 224 -7.40 17.02 -18.47
N ILE A 225 -7.09 15.83 -17.95
CA ILE A 225 -5.76 15.23 -18.09
C ILE A 225 -5.49 14.83 -19.55
N GLY A 226 -6.50 14.35 -20.26
CA GLY A 226 -6.42 14.00 -21.68
C GLY A 226 -6.05 15.18 -22.56
N GLU A 227 -6.67 16.34 -22.33
CA GLU A 227 -6.31 17.60 -23.00
C GLU A 227 -4.86 18.01 -22.70
N LEU A 228 -4.45 17.96 -21.43
CA LEU A 228 -3.09 18.32 -21.01
C LEU A 228 -2.00 17.44 -21.66
N LEU A 229 -2.28 16.15 -21.83
CA LEU A 229 -1.33 15.17 -22.34
C LEU A 229 -1.50 14.86 -23.84
N ALA A 230 -2.52 15.44 -24.49
CA ALA A 230 -2.95 15.10 -25.84
C ALA A 230 -3.21 13.59 -26.01
N VAL A 231 -3.91 12.98 -25.05
CA VAL A 231 -4.25 11.55 -25.01
C VAL A 231 -5.75 11.39 -24.84
N GLU A 232 -6.38 10.63 -25.73
CA GLU A 232 -7.82 10.35 -25.64
C GLU A 232 -8.12 9.41 -24.45
N PRO A 233 -9.00 9.81 -23.51
CA PRO A 233 -9.39 8.95 -22.41
C PRO A 233 -10.41 7.89 -22.83
N LEU A 234 -10.37 6.73 -22.19
CA LEU A 234 -11.47 5.77 -22.23
C LEU A 234 -12.55 6.21 -21.24
N LEU A 235 -13.78 6.42 -21.74
CA LEU A 235 -14.90 6.91 -20.93
C LEU A 235 -16.12 5.99 -21.02
N GLY A 236 -16.99 6.04 -20.01
CA GLY A 236 -18.32 5.43 -20.05
C GLY A 236 -18.31 3.97 -20.49
N THR A 237 -19.08 3.64 -21.53
CA THR A 237 -19.20 2.28 -22.07
C THR A 237 -17.98 1.82 -22.87
N GLU A 238 -17.11 2.73 -23.30
CA GLU A 238 -15.88 2.39 -24.02
C GLU A 238 -14.76 1.93 -23.05
N ALA A 239 -14.82 2.38 -21.80
CA ALA A 239 -13.91 2.01 -20.72
C ALA A 239 -14.18 0.61 -20.14
N THR A 240 -14.20 -0.39 -21.01
CA THR A 240 -14.39 -1.80 -20.62
C THR A 240 -13.13 -2.43 -20.05
N GLU A 241 -13.28 -3.46 -19.21
CA GLU A 241 -12.14 -4.23 -18.70
C GLU A 241 -11.24 -4.75 -19.84
N ALA A 242 -11.84 -5.24 -20.92
CA ALA A 242 -11.10 -5.73 -22.08
C ALA A 242 -10.28 -4.62 -22.77
N ALA A 243 -10.87 -3.44 -22.99
CA ALA A 243 -10.17 -2.31 -23.61
C ALA A 243 -9.02 -1.80 -22.72
N ILE A 244 -9.22 -1.78 -21.41
CA ILE A 244 -8.20 -1.38 -20.42
C ILE A 244 -7.07 -2.43 -20.38
N ALA A 245 -7.41 -3.72 -20.25
CA ALA A 245 -6.44 -4.81 -20.15
C ALA A 245 -5.54 -4.91 -21.39
N ALA A 246 -6.09 -4.69 -22.59
CA ALA A 246 -5.34 -4.68 -23.84
C ALA A 246 -4.25 -3.60 -23.88
N ARG A 247 -4.46 -2.46 -23.20
CA ARG A 247 -3.53 -1.31 -23.17
C ARG A 247 -2.62 -1.29 -21.95
N LEU A 248 -3.04 -1.93 -20.84
CA LEU A 248 -2.36 -1.91 -19.55
C LEU A 248 -0.89 -2.35 -19.62
N GLY A 249 -0.59 -3.40 -20.40
CA GLY A 249 0.76 -3.95 -20.53
C GLY A 249 1.76 -3.05 -21.26
N GLN A 250 1.25 -2.16 -22.11
CA GLN A 250 2.03 -1.25 -22.94
C GLN A 250 2.18 0.13 -22.28
N ALA A 251 1.18 0.53 -21.48
CA ALA A 251 1.19 1.79 -20.77
C ALA A 251 2.36 1.89 -19.78
N ARG A 252 2.99 3.06 -19.78
CA ARG A 252 4.00 3.48 -18.81
C ARG A 252 3.35 4.22 -17.64
N TRP A 253 2.32 5.00 -17.92
CA TRP A 253 1.53 5.76 -16.97
C TRP A 253 0.07 5.37 -17.14
N ILE A 254 -0.59 5.08 -16.02
CA ILE A 254 -2.00 4.69 -16.00
C ILE A 254 -2.69 5.61 -15.02
N HIS A 255 -3.73 6.30 -15.47
CA HIS A 255 -4.60 7.11 -14.64
C HIS A 255 -6.01 6.52 -14.68
N LEU A 256 -6.52 6.13 -13.52
CA LEU A 256 -7.86 5.54 -13.37
C LEU A 256 -8.70 6.43 -12.46
N ALA A 257 -9.62 7.19 -13.04
CA ALA A 257 -10.64 7.94 -12.33
C ALA A 257 -11.95 7.14 -12.36
N THR A 258 -12.19 6.31 -11.34
CA THR A 258 -13.33 5.38 -11.27
C THR A 258 -13.71 5.10 -9.81
N HIS A 259 -14.78 4.34 -9.58
CA HIS A 259 -15.12 3.78 -8.28
C HIS A 259 -14.01 2.87 -7.75
N GLY A 260 -13.60 3.07 -6.50
CA GLY A 260 -12.73 2.15 -5.77
C GLY A 260 -13.55 1.23 -4.87
N LEU A 261 -13.50 -0.07 -5.13
CA LEU A 261 -14.09 -1.10 -4.28
C LEU A 261 -12.98 -1.85 -3.56
N LEU A 262 -13.12 -2.00 -2.25
CA LEU A 262 -12.11 -2.64 -1.42
C LEU A 262 -12.74 -3.83 -0.68
N ASP A 263 -12.86 -4.96 -1.37
CA ASP A 263 -13.44 -6.19 -0.80
C ASP A 263 -12.47 -6.89 0.19
N GLU A 264 -11.17 -6.66 0.06
CA GLU A 264 -10.11 -7.45 0.74
C GLU A 264 -9.96 -7.23 2.25
N ILE A 265 -10.60 -6.21 2.83
CA ILE A 265 -10.45 -5.95 4.28
C ILE A 265 -11.07 -7.10 5.12
N GLN A 266 -12.05 -7.84 4.58
CA GLN A 266 -12.63 -9.00 5.26
C GLN A 266 -11.62 -10.15 5.44
N HIS A 267 -10.70 -10.35 4.48
CA HIS A 267 -9.69 -11.42 4.53
C HIS A 267 -8.50 -11.10 5.44
N LEU A 268 -8.31 -9.83 5.80
CA LEU A 268 -7.29 -9.37 6.75
C LEU A 268 -7.79 -9.27 8.20
N GLY A 269 -9.01 -9.75 8.49
CA GLY A 269 -9.61 -9.70 9.83
C GLY A 269 -10.00 -8.30 10.31
N LEU A 270 -9.91 -7.29 9.45
CA LEU A 270 -10.09 -5.88 9.78
C LEU A 270 -11.55 -5.43 9.52
N ALA A 271 -12.53 -6.11 10.10
CA ALA A 271 -13.94 -5.79 9.85
C ALA A 271 -14.25 -4.31 10.13
N ILE A 272 -14.91 -3.65 9.15
CA ILE A 272 -15.62 -2.40 9.39
C ILE A 272 -16.75 -2.71 10.38
N PRO A 273 -16.93 -1.98 11.50
CA PRO A 273 -18.05 -2.19 12.39
C PRO A 273 -19.35 -2.01 11.62
N GLY A 274 -20.25 -3.00 11.69
CA GLY A 274 -21.60 -2.93 11.13
C GLY A 274 -21.94 -3.93 10.02
N ARG A 275 -21.06 -4.88 9.67
CA ARG A 275 -21.38 -5.93 8.68
C ARG A 275 -21.17 -7.32 9.27
N SER A 276 -22.24 -8.09 9.40
CA SER A 276 -22.19 -9.49 9.82
C SER A 276 -21.43 -10.35 8.79
N PRO A 277 -20.66 -11.36 9.22
CA PRO A 277 -19.94 -12.25 8.31
C PRO A 277 -20.91 -13.03 7.42
N ARG A 278 -20.62 -13.09 6.11
CA ARG A 278 -21.35 -13.99 5.19
C ARG A 278 -20.92 -15.44 5.45
N PRO A 279 -21.84 -16.41 5.44
CA PRO A 279 -21.47 -17.83 5.40
C PRO A 279 -20.78 -18.13 4.06
N GLN A 280 -19.69 -18.92 4.12
CA GLN A 280 -19.03 -19.44 2.92
C GLN A 280 -19.95 -20.45 2.22
N PRO A 281 -20.01 -20.46 0.88
CA PRO A 281 -20.66 -21.56 0.18
C PRO A 281 -19.84 -22.83 0.42
N LYS A 282 -20.49 -23.86 0.98
CA LYS A 282 -19.98 -25.22 0.89
C LYS A 282 -20.03 -25.64 -0.58
N LEU A 283 -19.00 -26.36 -1.01
CA LEU A 283 -18.97 -27.10 -2.29
C LEU A 283 -20.25 -27.94 -2.46
#